data_AF-A0A0T5ZY76-F1
#
_entry.id   AF-A0A0T5ZY76-F1
#
_cell.length_a   1.000
_cell.length_b   1.000
_cell.length_c   1.000
_cell.angle_alpha   90.00
_cell.angle_beta   90.00
_cell.angle_gamma   90.00
#
_symmetry.space_group_name_H-M   'P 1'
#
loop_
_entity.id
_entity.type
_entity.pdbx_description
1 polymer ?
#
loop_
_entity_poly.entity_id
_entity_poly.type
_entity_poly.pdbx_seq_one_letter_code
_entity_poly.pdbx_strand_id
1 'polypeptide(L)'
;MPAHERNITEKAIILALAFRAGLAGREGDSFSVEPATLDSDLHRGFDFFIRRNNHWLRVDGTASRRFKGQKIARTVKFAKVKKRPWVYILRGDWQTAAFDVAGIGTAREKCFTASYLRVQDGRPLAFTEACPIHGNDCEFARRLFKFGSQLSRILASARRKDGSPSQAVEFAMEVTKPPF
;
A
#
# COMPACT_ATOMS: atom_id res chain seq x y z
N MET A 1 1.20 5.57 -22.20
CA MET A 1 1.79 4.35 -21.59
C MET A 1 0.66 3.40 -21.24
N PRO A 2 0.77 2.08 -21.45
CA PRO A 2 -0.27 1.14 -21.06
C PRO A 2 -0.53 1.23 -19.56
N ALA A 3 -1.79 1.17 -19.14
CA ALA A 3 -2.15 1.14 -17.73
C ALA A 3 -1.65 -0.18 -17.11
N HIS A 4 -0.99 -0.11 -15.95
CA HIS A 4 -0.60 -1.31 -15.23
C HIS A 4 -1.85 -2.02 -14.69
N GLU A 5 -2.13 -3.21 -15.20
CA GLU A 5 -3.28 -4.01 -14.78
C GLU A 5 -2.99 -4.70 -13.44
N ARG A 6 -3.44 -4.07 -12.36
CA ARG A 6 -3.32 -4.61 -11.00
C ARG A 6 -4.48 -5.49 -10.61
N ASN A 7 -4.19 -6.54 -9.85
CA ASN A 7 -5.24 -7.30 -9.20
C ASN A 7 -5.91 -6.45 -8.11
N ILE A 8 -7.11 -6.85 -7.73
CA ILE A 8 -7.95 -6.11 -6.78
C ILE A 8 -7.30 -5.95 -5.38
N THR A 9 -6.47 -6.90 -4.95
CA THR A 9 -5.74 -6.82 -3.66
C THR A 9 -4.71 -5.71 -3.69
N GLU A 10 -3.90 -5.64 -4.75
CA GLU A 10 -2.92 -4.57 -4.93
C GLU A 10 -3.60 -3.20 -4.98
N LYS A 11 -4.72 -3.09 -5.72
CA LYS A 11 -5.54 -1.87 -5.76
C LYS A 11 -6.00 -1.47 -4.35
N ALA A 12 -6.52 -2.42 -3.56
CA ALA A 12 -6.97 -2.18 -2.19
C ALA A 12 -5.82 -1.76 -1.26
N ILE A 13 -4.65 -2.40 -1.38
CA ILE A 13 -3.45 -2.05 -0.60
C ILE A 13 -3.00 -0.62 -0.93
N ILE A 14 -2.90 -0.28 -2.21
CA ILE A 14 -2.49 1.06 -2.66
C ILE A 14 -3.47 2.11 -2.11
N LEU A 15 -4.78 1.90 -2.26
CA LEU A 15 -5.79 2.83 -1.76
C LEU A 15 -5.72 2.98 -0.24
N ALA A 16 -5.57 1.88 0.51
CA ALA A 16 -5.53 1.92 1.96
C ALA A 16 -4.28 2.62 2.49
N LEU A 17 -3.12 2.35 1.90
CA LEU A 17 -1.87 3.01 2.25
C LEU A 17 -1.89 4.48 1.82
N ALA A 18 -2.40 4.81 0.63
CA ALA A 18 -2.49 6.21 0.17
C ALA A 18 -3.42 7.03 1.06
N PHE A 19 -4.58 6.46 1.44
CA PHE A 19 -5.50 7.11 2.38
C PHE A 19 -4.85 7.31 3.75
N ARG A 20 -4.21 6.27 4.28
CA ARG A 20 -3.54 6.38 5.58
C ARG A 20 -2.36 7.35 5.55
N ALA A 21 -1.60 7.40 4.46
CA ALA A 21 -0.51 8.34 4.25
C ALA A 21 -1.00 9.79 4.29
N GLY A 22 -2.13 10.09 3.63
CA GLY A 22 -2.71 11.44 3.67
C GLY A 22 -3.21 11.81 5.07
N LEU A 23 -3.80 10.88 5.81
CA LEU A 23 -4.21 11.14 7.20
C LEU A 23 -3.02 11.37 8.13
N ALA A 24 -1.98 10.53 8.07
CA ALA A 24 -0.74 10.74 8.82
C ALA A 24 -0.06 12.08 8.44
N GLY A 25 -0.13 12.44 7.15
CA GLY A 25 0.26 13.76 6.62
C GLY A 25 -0.37 14.94 7.35
N ARG A 26 -1.65 14.86 7.69
CA ARG A 26 -2.35 15.90 8.44
C ARG A 26 -1.87 16.03 9.88
N GLU A 27 -1.31 14.96 10.46
CA GLU A 27 -0.84 14.91 11.84
C GLU A 27 0.64 15.31 11.98
N GLY A 28 1.35 15.59 10.87
CA GLY A 28 2.70 16.18 10.87
C GLY A 28 3.77 15.34 10.17
N ASP A 29 3.47 14.12 9.74
CA ASP A 29 4.42 13.25 9.04
C ASP A 29 4.18 13.21 7.52
N SER A 30 5.16 13.58 6.70
CA SER A 30 5.00 13.53 5.23
C SER A 30 5.14 12.11 4.68
N PHE A 31 4.01 11.45 4.44
CA PHE A 31 3.93 10.15 3.77
C PHE A 31 3.31 10.21 2.38
N SER A 32 3.72 9.28 1.51
CA SER A 32 3.04 9.03 0.24
C SER A 32 3.26 7.60 -0.25
N VAL A 33 2.39 7.15 -1.16
CA VAL A 33 2.49 5.87 -1.85
C VAL A 33 2.68 6.14 -3.32
N GLU A 34 3.70 5.54 -3.92
CA GLU A 34 3.97 5.66 -5.35
C GLU A 34 3.80 4.29 -6.01
N PRO A 35 2.67 4.05 -6.71
CA PRO A 35 2.47 2.83 -7.47
C PRO A 35 3.54 2.67 -8.55
N ALA A 36 4.06 1.46 -8.75
CA ALA A 36 5.05 1.20 -9.78
C ALA A 36 4.45 1.40 -11.20
N THR A 37 5.24 1.92 -12.13
CA THR A 37 4.89 1.81 -13.56
C THR A 37 4.97 0.35 -14.00
N LEU A 38 4.29 0.01 -15.11
CA LEU A 38 4.40 -1.33 -15.72
C LEU A 38 5.86 -1.73 -15.97
N ASP A 39 6.67 -0.80 -16.48
CA ASP A 39 8.11 -0.99 -16.69
C ASP A 39 8.85 -1.32 -15.38
N SER A 40 8.56 -0.58 -14.31
CA SER A 40 9.15 -0.82 -13.01
C SER A 40 8.73 -2.16 -12.40
N ASP A 41 7.47 -2.55 -12.56
CA ASP A 41 7.01 -3.86 -12.07
C ASP A 41 7.72 -5.00 -12.82
N LEU A 42 7.68 -4.99 -14.15
CA LEU A 42 8.26 -6.03 -14.99
C LEU A 42 9.78 -6.16 -14.81
N HIS A 43 10.50 -5.04 -14.81
CA HIS A 43 11.96 -5.05 -14.87
C HIS A 43 12.64 -4.89 -13.52
N ARG A 44 11.97 -4.27 -12.55
CA ARG A 44 12.55 -4.01 -11.22
C ARG A 44 11.91 -4.86 -10.14
N GLY A 45 10.68 -5.38 -10.33
CA GLY A 45 10.03 -6.40 -9.50
C GLY A 45 9.44 -5.89 -8.18
N PHE A 46 8.70 -4.79 -8.22
CA PHE A 46 8.00 -4.23 -7.06
C PHE A 46 6.69 -3.59 -7.47
N ASP A 47 5.72 -3.57 -6.55
CA ASP A 47 4.37 -3.11 -6.84
C ASP A 47 4.21 -1.60 -6.56
N PHE A 48 4.88 -1.10 -5.52
CA PHE A 48 4.84 0.32 -5.13
C PHE A 48 6.01 0.71 -4.19
N PHE A 49 6.20 2.01 -4.01
CA PHE A 49 7.01 2.58 -2.92
C PHE A 49 6.11 3.18 -1.84
N ILE A 50 6.55 3.07 -0.58
CA ILE A 50 6.09 3.95 0.49
C ILE A 50 7.20 4.97 0.71
N ARG A 51 6.87 6.27 0.69
CA ARG A 51 7.81 7.36 0.91
C ARG A 51 7.50 8.03 2.24
N ARG A 52 8.53 8.35 3.02
CA ARG A 52 8.45 9.16 4.24
C ARG A 52 9.60 10.16 4.21
N ASN A 53 9.33 11.45 4.12
CA ASN A 53 10.35 12.48 3.95
C ASN A 53 11.30 12.12 2.78
N ASN A 54 12.62 12.07 3.03
CA ASN A 54 13.65 11.69 2.05
C ASN A 54 13.92 10.17 1.99
N HIS A 55 13.17 9.36 2.75
CA HIS A 55 13.34 7.90 2.80
C HIS A 55 12.25 7.22 1.96
N TRP A 56 12.58 6.07 1.39
CA TRP A 56 11.62 5.26 0.66
C TRP A 56 11.82 3.76 0.91
N LEU A 57 10.70 3.07 1.06
CA LEU A 57 10.59 1.63 1.19
C LEU A 57 10.01 1.08 -0.11
N ARG A 58 10.75 0.19 -0.77
CA ARG A 58 10.22 -0.56 -1.89
C ARG A 58 9.34 -1.69 -1.34
N VAL A 59 8.12 -1.83 -1.84
CA VAL A 59 7.17 -2.82 -1.35
C VAL A 59 6.73 -3.75 -2.48
N ASP A 60 6.73 -5.04 -2.17
CA ASP A 60 6.11 -6.09 -2.99
C ASP A 60 4.95 -6.67 -2.17
N GLY A 61 3.73 -6.34 -2.60
CA GLY A 61 2.47 -6.83 -2.10
C GLY A 61 2.15 -8.19 -2.72
N THR A 62 2.72 -9.26 -2.17
CA THR A 62 2.45 -10.61 -2.67
C THR A 62 1.17 -11.20 -2.08
N ALA A 63 0.18 -11.48 -2.94
CA ALA A 63 -0.98 -12.29 -2.59
C ALA A 63 -0.73 -13.81 -2.72
N SER A 64 0.35 -14.22 -3.41
CA SER A 64 0.58 -15.63 -3.78
C SER A 64 1.62 -16.32 -2.90
N ARG A 65 1.22 -17.40 -2.22
CA ARG A 65 2.13 -18.31 -1.49
C ARG A 65 3.09 -19.02 -2.44
N ARG A 66 2.67 -19.32 -3.67
CA ARG A 66 3.42 -20.10 -4.68
C ARG A 66 4.62 -19.34 -5.26
N PHE A 67 4.45 -18.07 -5.60
CA PHE A 67 5.51 -17.26 -6.23
C PHE A 67 6.35 -16.46 -5.23
N LYS A 68 6.02 -16.56 -3.94
CA LYS A 68 6.68 -15.82 -2.85
C LYS A 68 8.19 -16.00 -2.80
N GLY A 69 8.68 -17.24 -2.92
CA GLY A 69 10.12 -17.53 -2.87
C GLY A 69 10.90 -16.85 -4.00
N GLN A 70 10.34 -16.85 -5.22
CA GLN A 70 10.95 -16.24 -6.39
C GLN A 70 10.93 -14.70 -6.30
N LYS A 71 9.80 -14.11 -5.89
CA LYS A 71 9.68 -12.67 -5.64
C LYS A 71 10.68 -12.18 -4.57
N ILE A 72 10.80 -12.93 -3.46
CA ILE A 72 11.81 -12.67 -2.41
C ILE A 72 13.24 -12.76 -2.97
N ALA A 73 13.58 -13.83 -3.69
CA ALA A 73 14.93 -14.04 -4.22
C ALA A 73 15.35 -12.93 -5.19
N ARG A 74 14.45 -12.54 -6.10
CA ARG A 74 14.66 -11.43 -7.06
C ARG A 74 14.89 -10.12 -6.32
N THR A 75 14.02 -9.82 -5.36
CA THR A 75 14.10 -8.64 -4.49
C THR A 75 15.43 -8.55 -3.73
N VAL A 76 15.86 -9.63 -3.09
CA VAL A 76 17.12 -9.67 -2.32
C VAL A 76 18.34 -9.48 -3.21
N LYS A 77 18.33 -10.06 -4.42
CA LYS A 77 19.41 -9.88 -5.41
C LYS A 77 19.56 -8.41 -5.81
N PHE A 78 18.46 -7.71 -6.09
CA PHE A 78 18.50 -6.29 -6.48
C PHE A 78 18.96 -5.37 -5.34
N ALA A 79 18.52 -5.63 -4.11
CA ALA A 79 18.90 -4.82 -2.95
C ALA A 79 20.41 -4.87 -2.65
N LYS A 80 21.05 -6.04 -2.83
CA LYS A 80 22.49 -6.22 -2.59
C LYS A 80 23.38 -5.49 -3.61
N VAL A 81 22.93 -5.38 -4.87
CA VAL A 81 23.75 -4.87 -5.98
C VAL A 81 23.77 -3.35 -6.06
N LYS A 82 22.69 -2.64 -5.67
CA LYS A 82 22.52 -1.21 -5.99
C LYS A 82 22.66 -0.21 -4.83
N LYS A 83 23.07 -0.62 -3.62
CA LYS A 83 23.20 0.26 -2.42
C LYS A 83 22.02 1.23 -2.18
N ARG A 84 20.81 0.92 -2.65
CA ARG A 84 19.55 1.69 -2.50
C ARG A 84 18.34 0.76 -2.75
N PRO A 85 17.11 1.19 -2.44
CA PRO A 85 16.35 1.12 -1.16
C PRO A 85 16.14 -0.26 -0.53
N TRP A 86 15.69 -0.25 0.74
CA TRP A 86 15.17 -1.43 1.44
C TRP A 86 13.93 -1.96 0.75
N VAL A 87 13.83 -3.29 0.66
CA VAL A 87 12.66 -3.95 0.10
C VAL A 87 11.94 -4.71 1.19
N TYR A 88 10.64 -4.47 1.28
CA TYR A 88 9.74 -5.13 2.20
C TYR A 88 8.69 -5.94 1.45
N ILE A 89 8.51 -7.18 1.88
CA ILE A 89 7.44 -8.03 1.36
C ILE A 89 6.24 -7.87 2.27
N LEU A 90 5.30 -7.05 1.84
CA LEU A 90 4.06 -6.84 2.56
C LEU A 90 3.17 -8.05 2.31
N ARG A 91 2.91 -8.81 3.38
CA ARG A 91 1.94 -9.91 3.33
C ARG A 91 0.54 -9.32 3.43
N GLY A 92 0.00 -8.88 2.30
CA GLY A 92 -1.42 -8.60 2.16
C GLY A 92 -2.15 -9.92 1.94
N ASP A 93 -2.96 -10.34 2.90
CA ASP A 93 -3.89 -11.45 2.69
C ASP A 93 -5.17 -10.89 2.05
N TRP A 94 -5.62 -11.50 0.96
CA TRP A 94 -6.88 -11.15 0.30
C TRP A 94 -8.03 -11.24 1.32
N GLN A 95 -8.09 -12.30 2.15
CA GLN A 95 -9.14 -12.45 3.16
C GLN A 95 -9.17 -11.29 4.17
N THR A 96 -8.01 -10.66 4.40
CA THR A 96 -7.87 -9.47 5.26
C THR A 96 -8.21 -8.17 4.52
N ALA A 97 -7.91 -8.09 3.22
CA ALA A 97 -8.30 -7.00 2.32
C ALA A 97 -9.77 -7.07 1.88
N ALA A 98 -10.51 -8.09 2.31
CA ALA A 98 -11.88 -8.35 1.93
C ALA A 98 -12.83 -7.29 2.49
N PHE A 99 -12.86 -6.14 1.83
CA PHE A 99 -14.05 -5.29 1.78
C PHE A 99 -15.00 -5.80 0.72
N ASP A 100 -15.01 -7.11 0.47
CA ASP A 100 -15.88 -7.84 -0.47
C ASP A 100 -16.36 -6.95 -1.65
N VAL A 101 -15.36 -6.40 -2.37
CA VAL A 101 -15.57 -5.46 -3.48
C VAL A 101 -16.31 -6.16 -4.63
N ALA A 102 -16.23 -7.48 -4.67
CA ALA A 102 -16.88 -8.36 -5.64
C ALA A 102 -18.22 -8.97 -5.16
N GLY A 103 -18.71 -8.61 -3.96
CA GLY A 103 -19.92 -9.22 -3.38
C GLY A 103 -20.90 -8.27 -2.71
N ILE A 104 -20.56 -7.00 -2.49
CA ILE A 104 -21.40 -6.09 -1.69
C ILE A 104 -22.00 -4.94 -2.50
N GLY A 105 -22.82 -5.27 -3.49
CA GLY A 105 -23.71 -4.32 -4.15
C GLY A 105 -23.04 -3.18 -4.93
N THR A 106 -23.82 -2.58 -5.83
CA THR A 106 -23.34 -1.59 -6.81
C THR A 106 -22.72 -0.33 -6.18
N ALA A 107 -23.08 0.04 -4.95
CA ALA A 107 -22.62 1.27 -4.31
C ALA A 107 -21.16 1.19 -3.81
N ARG A 108 -20.72 0.06 -3.26
CA ARG A 108 -19.34 -0.07 -2.73
C ARG A 108 -18.33 -0.24 -3.85
N GLU A 109 -18.70 -0.95 -4.91
CA GLU A 109 -17.92 -1.06 -6.14
C GLU A 109 -17.71 0.30 -6.81
N LYS A 110 -18.75 1.15 -6.86
CA LYS A 110 -18.63 2.53 -7.34
C LYS A 110 -17.65 3.35 -6.52
N CYS A 111 -17.71 3.28 -5.19
CA CYS A 111 -16.78 4.00 -4.31
C CYS A 111 -15.34 3.54 -4.53
N PHE A 112 -15.11 2.22 -4.59
CA PHE A 112 -13.79 1.64 -4.85
C PHE A 112 -13.24 2.08 -6.21
N THR A 113 -14.04 1.93 -7.27
CA THR A 113 -13.67 2.27 -8.64
C THR A 113 -13.35 3.76 -8.77
N ALA A 114 -14.24 4.64 -8.27
CA ALA A 114 -14.03 6.08 -8.30
C ALA A 114 -12.77 6.50 -7.52
N SER A 115 -12.50 5.82 -6.40
CA SER A 115 -11.28 6.06 -5.62
C SER A 115 -10.03 5.62 -6.37
N TYR A 116 -10.06 4.46 -7.02
CA TYR A 116 -8.92 3.92 -7.77
C TYR A 116 -8.62 4.68 -9.07
N LEU A 117 -9.62 5.31 -9.70
CA LEU A 117 -9.40 6.18 -10.87
C LEU A 117 -8.48 7.38 -10.57
N ARG A 118 -8.31 7.75 -9.29
CA ARG A 118 -7.37 8.80 -8.86
C ARG A 118 -5.92 8.33 -8.77
N VAL A 119 -5.66 7.02 -8.86
CA VAL A 119 -4.33 6.43 -8.74
C VAL A 119 -3.56 6.64 -10.05
N GLN A 120 -2.37 7.22 -9.94
CA GLN A 120 -1.47 7.47 -11.07
C GLN A 120 -0.15 6.73 -10.85
N ASP A 121 0.22 5.85 -11.78
CA ASP A 121 1.48 5.11 -11.73
C ASP A 121 2.69 6.05 -11.82
N GLY A 122 3.74 5.73 -11.05
CA GLY A 122 4.98 6.50 -10.99
C GLY A 122 4.84 7.86 -10.30
N ARG A 123 3.70 8.16 -9.67
CA ARG A 123 3.46 9.41 -8.96
C ARG A 123 3.17 9.16 -7.48
N PRO A 124 3.73 9.96 -6.55
CA PRO A 124 3.36 9.91 -5.14
C PRO A 124 1.90 10.30 -4.93
N LEU A 125 1.21 9.52 -4.09
CA LEU A 125 -0.20 9.69 -3.73
C LEU A 125 -0.35 9.73 -2.21
N ALA A 126 -1.16 10.67 -1.72
CA ALA A 126 -1.58 10.75 -0.34
C ALA A 126 -3.02 11.30 -0.32
N PHE A 127 -3.98 10.46 0.05
CA PHE A 127 -5.39 10.85 0.06
C PHE A 127 -5.82 11.20 1.46
N THR A 128 -6.45 12.35 1.62
CA THR A 128 -7.10 12.69 2.89
C THR A 128 -8.59 12.38 2.89
N GLU A 129 -9.10 11.95 1.75
CA GLU A 129 -10.47 11.55 1.52
C GLU A 129 -10.49 10.20 0.82
N ALA A 130 -11.10 9.19 1.47
CA ALA A 130 -11.16 7.84 0.95
C ALA A 130 -12.08 7.72 -0.26
N CYS A 131 -13.28 8.30 -0.21
CA CYS A 131 -14.29 8.20 -1.26
C CYS A 131 -14.62 9.57 -1.88
N PRO A 132 -14.45 9.75 -3.20
CA PRO A 132 -14.80 11.02 -3.86
C PRO A 132 -16.31 11.24 -4.04
N ILE A 133 -17.14 10.22 -3.79
CA ILE A 133 -18.60 10.31 -3.95
C ILE A 133 -19.27 10.72 -2.64
N HIS A 134 -18.81 10.17 -1.52
CA HIS A 134 -19.47 10.28 -0.21
C HIS A 134 -18.54 10.78 0.90
N GLY A 135 -17.31 11.20 0.58
CA GLY A 135 -16.33 11.64 1.56
C GLY A 135 -15.86 10.52 2.51
N ASN A 136 -15.52 10.92 3.74
CA ASN A 136 -15.00 10.00 4.76
C ASN A 136 -16.08 9.35 5.63
N ASP A 137 -17.34 9.79 5.54
CA ASP A 137 -18.43 9.27 6.39
C ASP A 137 -18.95 7.90 5.94
N CYS A 138 -18.67 7.51 4.69
CA CYS A 138 -19.16 6.26 4.13
C CYS A 138 -18.48 5.00 4.70
N GLU A 139 -19.19 3.88 4.65
CA GLU A 139 -18.67 2.59 5.13
C GLU A 139 -17.39 2.16 4.40
N PHE A 140 -17.26 2.50 3.12
CA PHE A 140 -16.04 2.24 2.35
C PHE A 140 -14.81 2.89 3.00
N ALA A 141 -14.91 4.16 3.43
CA ALA A 141 -13.82 4.88 4.09
C ALA A 141 -13.42 4.22 5.41
N ARG A 142 -14.40 3.85 6.25
CA ARG A 142 -14.16 3.16 7.54
C ARG A 142 -13.47 1.81 7.35
N ARG A 143 -13.92 1.02 6.37
CA ARG A 143 -13.31 -0.27 6.01
C ARG A 143 -11.89 -0.07 5.49
N LEU A 144 -11.69 0.86 4.56
CA LEU A 144 -10.39 1.16 3.98
C LEU A 144 -9.39 1.59 5.07
N PHE A 145 -9.82 2.42 6.03
CA PHE A 145 -9.00 2.79 7.18
C PHE A 145 -8.65 1.60 8.07
N LYS A 146 -9.61 0.72 8.37
CA LYS A 146 -9.36 -0.49 9.19
C LYS A 146 -8.28 -1.37 8.57
N PHE A 147 -8.32 -1.59 7.26
CA PHE A 147 -7.27 -2.34 6.56
C PHE A 147 -5.95 -1.59 6.52
N GLY A 148 -5.95 -0.29 6.23
CA GLY A 148 -4.75 0.53 6.32
C GLY A 148 -4.11 0.44 7.72
N SER A 149 -4.91 0.35 8.78
CA SER A 149 -4.44 0.16 10.16
C SER A 149 -3.76 -1.19 10.35
N GLN A 150 -4.28 -2.26 9.74
CA GLN A 150 -3.66 -3.58 9.76
C GLN A 150 -2.34 -3.58 9.00
N LEU A 151 -2.29 -2.97 7.80
CA LEU A 151 -1.05 -2.83 7.02
C LEU A 151 0.02 -2.03 7.79
N SER A 152 -0.37 -0.93 8.42
CA SER A 152 0.52 -0.14 9.26
C SER A 152 1.05 -0.93 10.46
N ARG A 153 0.21 -1.76 11.09
CA ARG A 153 0.65 -2.64 12.18
C ARG A 153 1.66 -3.67 11.70
N ILE A 154 1.47 -4.24 10.51
CA ILE A 154 2.42 -5.19 9.89
C ILE A 154 3.80 -4.52 9.68
N LEU A 155 3.82 -3.26 9.24
CA LEU A 155 5.05 -2.46 9.14
C LEU A 155 5.69 -2.25 10.52
N ALA A 156 4.92 -1.80 11.53
CA ALA A 156 5.40 -1.54 12.89
C ALA A 156 5.92 -2.81 13.61
N SER A 157 5.32 -3.98 13.32
CA SER A 157 5.72 -5.26 13.90
C SER A 157 6.83 -5.96 13.11
N ALA A 158 7.32 -5.37 12.02
CA ALA A 158 8.31 -6.02 11.18
C ALA A 158 9.65 -6.20 11.92
N ARG A 159 10.16 -7.43 11.96
CA ARG A 159 11.42 -7.82 12.61
C ARG A 159 12.36 -8.51 11.65
N ARG A 160 13.66 -8.36 11.90
CA ARG A 160 14.74 -9.11 11.25
C ARG A 160 14.86 -10.51 11.85
N LYS A 161 15.69 -11.37 11.26
CA LYS A 161 15.91 -12.75 11.74
C LYS A 161 16.49 -12.80 13.17
N ASP A 162 17.24 -11.78 13.55
CA ASP A 162 17.83 -11.61 14.89
C ASP A 162 16.85 -11.01 15.92
N GLY A 163 15.59 -10.78 15.55
CA GLY A 163 14.57 -10.21 16.43
C GLY A 163 14.58 -8.68 16.52
N SER A 164 15.57 -7.99 15.95
CA SER A 164 15.60 -6.51 15.95
C SER A 164 14.55 -5.91 14.99
N PRO A 165 14.08 -4.67 15.24
CA PRO A 165 13.20 -3.95 14.30
C PRO A 165 13.77 -3.89 12.88
N SER A 166 12.91 -4.12 11.89
CA SER A 166 13.30 -3.90 10.48
C SER A 166 13.06 -2.44 10.09
N GLN A 167 13.68 -1.99 9.00
CA GLN A 167 13.50 -0.61 8.49
C GLN A 167 12.06 -0.30 8.10
N ALA A 168 11.23 -1.32 7.86
CA ALA A 168 9.81 -1.13 7.57
C ALA A 168 9.05 -0.45 8.72
N VAL A 169 9.57 -0.54 9.96
CA VAL A 169 8.99 0.14 11.14
C VAL A 169 8.97 1.66 10.96
N GLU A 170 9.97 2.24 10.28
CA GLU A 170 10.01 3.67 9.97
C GLU A 170 8.86 4.13 9.06
N PHE A 171 8.23 3.20 8.35
CA PHE A 171 7.16 3.47 7.39
C PHE A 171 5.76 3.15 7.94
N ALA A 172 5.64 2.81 9.23
CA ALA A 172 4.36 2.72 9.90
C ALA A 172 3.69 4.11 9.94
N MET A 173 2.44 4.19 9.51
CA MET A 173 1.66 5.43 9.43
C MET A 173 0.69 5.45 10.61
N GLU A 174 1.07 6.07 11.71
CA GLU A 174 0.17 6.25 12.84
C GLU A 174 -0.84 7.36 12.52
N VAL A 175 -2.09 7.13 12.93
CA VAL A 175 -3.20 8.09 12.74
C VAL A 175 -3.99 8.05 14.04
N THR A 176 -3.99 9.16 14.77
CA THR A 176 -4.63 9.31 16.07
C THR A 176 -6.05 9.86 15.95
N LYS A 177 -6.35 10.60 14.88
CA LYS A 177 -7.63 11.29 14.67
C LYS A 177 -8.26 10.90 13.32
N PRO A 178 -8.90 9.73 13.22
CA PRO A 178 -9.59 9.35 11.99
C PRO A 178 -10.76 10.30 11.68
N PRO A 179 -11.08 10.56 10.40
CA PRO A 179 -12.04 11.58 9.99
C PRO A 179 -13.48 11.05 9.86
N PHE A 180 -13.95 10.20 10.77
CA PHE A 180 -15.28 9.56 10.72
C PHE A 180 -15.79 9.12 12.09
#